data_AF-A0A3D3MS99-F1
#
_entry.id   AF-A0A3D3MS99-F1
#
_cell.length_a   1.000
_cell.length_b   1.000
_cell.length_c   1.000
_cell.angle_alpha   90.00
_cell.angle_beta   90.00
_cell.angle_gamma   90.00
#
_symmetry.space_group_name_H-M   'P 1'
#
loop_
_entity.id
_entity.type
_entity.pdbx_description
1 polymer ?
#
loop_
_entity_poly.entity_id
_entity_poly.type
_entity_poly.pdbx_seq_one_letter_code
_entity_poly.pdbx_strand_id
1 'polypeptide(L)'
;LYTKVWVEPKPAYHSSCTYSGGDMEQVERCCRIIADRGIDITATYDDWFHVGAALASLGERGRRLFHLVSSQNAKYKAGETDKKFDNLLRNVSSINIGTFFHICSLHGINWKEGCL
;
A
#
# COMPACT_ATOMS: atom_id res chain seq x y z
N LEU A 1 -6.37 -32.80 1.41
CA LEU A 1 -7.44 -31.80 1.61
C LEU A 1 -6.82 -30.62 2.37
N TYR A 2 -6.42 -29.56 1.66
CA TYR A 2 -5.70 -28.43 2.26
C TYR A 2 -6.70 -27.44 2.87
N THR A 3 -7.04 -27.64 4.15
CA THR A 3 -7.78 -26.67 4.95
C THR A 3 -6.79 -25.81 5.73
N LYS A 4 -6.19 -24.80 5.07
CA LYS A 4 -5.67 -23.64 5.80
C LYS A 4 -6.78 -22.62 5.90
N VAL A 5 -7.47 -22.66 7.03
CA VAL A 5 -8.33 -21.58 7.51
C VAL A 5 -7.43 -20.38 7.71
N TRP A 6 -7.52 -19.41 6.80
CA TRP A 6 -6.92 -18.10 6.99
C TRP A 6 -7.72 -17.39 8.09
N VAL A 7 -7.11 -17.24 9.27
CA VAL A 7 -7.58 -16.30 10.29
C VAL A 7 -6.82 -15.01 10.07
N GLU A 8 -7.46 -14.05 9.43
CA GLU A 8 -6.99 -12.68 9.33
C GLU A 8 -6.93 -12.10 10.76
N PRO A 9 -5.75 -11.72 11.29
CA PRO A 9 -5.74 -10.85 12.45
C PRO A 9 -6.37 -9.54 11.99
N LYS A 10 -7.52 -9.16 12.55
CA LYS A 10 -8.06 -7.81 12.34
C LYS A 10 -7.15 -6.86 13.13
N PRO A 11 -6.27 -6.05 12.50
CA PRO A 11 -5.74 -4.92 13.23
C PRO A 11 -6.91 -3.97 13.45
N ALA A 12 -7.37 -3.89 14.69
CA ALA A 12 -8.27 -2.83 15.13
C ALA A 12 -7.52 -1.50 15.09
N TYR A 13 -7.25 -0.98 13.89
CA TYR A 13 -6.66 0.35 13.75
C TYR A 13 -7.80 1.37 13.75
N HIS A 14 -8.24 1.68 14.97
CA HIS A 14 -9.07 2.84 15.24
C HIS A 14 -8.23 4.08 14.95
N SER A 15 -8.49 4.75 13.83
CA SER A 15 -8.02 6.11 13.59
C SER A 15 -9.03 6.79 12.70
N SER A 16 -9.88 7.58 13.35
CA SER A 16 -10.68 8.62 12.72
C SER A 16 -9.70 9.62 12.11
N CYS A 17 -9.68 9.81 10.80
CA CYS A 17 -8.91 10.91 10.23
C CYS A 17 -9.54 11.52 8.97
N THR A 18 -9.96 12.76 9.15
CA THR A 18 -9.93 13.84 8.17
C THR A 18 -8.57 13.90 7.48
N TYR A 19 -8.55 13.66 6.18
CA TYR A 19 -7.38 13.81 5.30
C TYR A 19 -6.81 15.23 5.41
N SER A 20 -5.60 15.35 5.96
CA SER A 20 -4.82 16.58 5.88
C SER A 20 -3.86 16.42 4.71
N GLY A 21 -3.77 17.36 3.78
CA GLY A 21 -3.08 17.18 2.48
C GLY A 21 -1.62 16.71 2.50
N GLY A 22 -0.96 16.60 3.66
CA GLY A 22 0.39 16.08 3.82
C GLY A 22 0.54 14.55 3.72
N ASP A 23 -0.50 13.77 4.00
CA ASP A 23 -0.41 12.30 3.98
C ASP A 23 -0.02 11.75 2.59
N MET A 24 -0.53 12.39 1.54
CA MET A 24 -0.28 11.98 0.16
C MET A 24 1.17 12.19 -0.27
N GLU A 25 1.77 13.34 0.06
CA GLU A 25 3.15 13.64 -0.31
C GLU A 25 4.14 12.68 0.39
N GLN A 26 3.83 12.29 1.63
CA GLN A 26 4.60 11.28 2.36
C GLN A 26 4.53 9.91 1.69
N VAL A 27 3.35 9.50 1.21
CA VAL A 27 3.15 8.22 0.51
C VAL A 27 3.87 8.21 -0.83
N GLU A 28 3.78 9.30 -1.59
CA GLU A 28 4.52 9.47 -2.85
C GLU A 28 6.03 9.35 -2.60
N ARG A 29 6.54 9.99 -1.53
CA ARG A 29 7.94 9.91 -1.14
C ARG A 29 8.37 8.50 -0.76
N CYS A 30 7.59 7.78 0.04
CA CYS A 30 7.82 6.36 0.35
C CYS A 30 7.87 5.50 -0.91
N CYS A 31 6.87 5.61 -1.79
CA CYS A 31 6.81 4.84 -3.04
C CYS A 31 8.03 5.09 -3.92
N ARG A 32 8.53 6.33 -3.94
CA ARG A 32 9.74 6.68 -4.69
C ARG A 32 11.00 6.05 -4.08
N ILE A 33 11.14 6.06 -2.75
CA ILE A 33 12.25 5.39 -2.04
C ILE A 33 12.21 3.89 -2.30
N ILE A 34 11.03 3.28 -2.31
CA ILE A 34 10.82 1.87 -2.62
C ILE A 34 11.31 1.55 -4.03
N ALA A 35 10.92 2.35 -5.02
CA ALA A 35 11.33 2.17 -6.40
C ALA A 35 12.83 2.42 -6.62
N ASP A 36 13.41 3.39 -5.91
CA ASP A 36 14.84 3.72 -5.97
C ASP A 36 15.71 2.62 -5.36
N ARG A 37 15.30 2.10 -4.19
CA ARG A 37 16.01 1.01 -3.50
C ARG A 37 15.68 -0.37 -4.03
N GLY A 38 14.65 -0.50 -4.88
CA GLY A 38 14.15 -1.79 -5.37
C GLY A 38 13.63 -2.69 -4.25
N ILE A 39 12.91 -2.13 -3.27
CA ILE A 39 12.40 -2.92 -2.13
C ILE A 39 11.05 -3.55 -2.50
N ASP A 40 10.99 -4.87 -2.47
CA ASP A 40 9.73 -5.61 -2.64
C ASP A 40 8.83 -5.52 -1.40
N ILE A 41 8.05 -4.45 -1.26
CA ILE A 41 7.01 -4.35 -0.22
C ILE A 41 5.75 -5.16 -0.54
N THR A 42 5.67 -5.73 -1.75
CA THR A 42 4.57 -6.59 -2.20
C THR A 42 4.98 -8.07 -2.16
N ALA A 43 5.87 -8.43 -1.22
CA ALA A 43 6.41 -9.78 -1.12
C ALA A 43 5.31 -10.82 -0.87
N THR A 44 4.28 -10.46 -0.11
CA THR A 44 3.07 -11.27 0.05
C THR A 44 1.86 -10.62 -0.62
N TYR A 45 0.88 -11.46 -0.98
CA TYR A 45 -0.39 -11.00 -1.53
C TYR A 45 -1.17 -10.12 -0.54
N ASP A 46 -1.03 -10.40 0.75
CA ASP A 46 -1.68 -9.66 1.82
C ASP A 46 -1.12 -8.23 1.90
N ASP A 47 0.22 -8.09 1.93
CA ASP A 47 0.88 -6.78 1.88
C ASP A 47 0.52 -6.02 0.60
N TRP A 48 0.53 -6.71 -0.56
CA TRP A 48 0.12 -6.12 -1.84
C TRP A 48 -1.31 -5.59 -1.81
N PHE A 49 -2.24 -6.34 -1.21
CA PHE A 49 -3.63 -5.92 -1.05
C PHE A 49 -3.74 -4.71 -0.12
N HIS A 50 -3.07 -4.73 1.03
CA HIS A 50 -3.10 -3.64 2.00
C HIS A 50 -2.47 -2.35 1.46
N VAL A 51 -1.35 -2.45 0.74
CA VAL A 51 -0.72 -1.32 0.03
C VAL A 51 -1.66 -0.76 -1.02
N GLY A 52 -2.24 -1.63 -1.86
CA GLY A 52 -3.20 -1.20 -2.87
C GLY A 52 -4.43 -0.53 -2.28
N ALA A 53 -4.95 -1.06 -1.17
CA ALA A 53 -6.10 -0.50 -0.48
C ALA A 53 -5.80 0.87 0.12
N ALA A 54 -4.66 1.02 0.79
CA ALA A 54 -4.22 2.28 1.35
C ALA A 54 -4.04 3.35 0.25
N LEU A 55 -3.49 2.97 -0.90
CA LEU A 55 -3.34 3.84 -2.07
C LEU A 55 -4.69 4.17 -2.74
N ALA A 56 -5.61 3.20 -2.83
CA ALA A 56 -6.96 3.42 -3.34
C ALA A 56 -7.74 4.43 -2.49
N SER A 57 -7.42 4.54 -1.20
CA SER A 57 -7.99 5.56 -0.32
C SER A 57 -7.59 6.99 -0.70
N LEU A 58 -6.52 7.17 -1.50
CA LEU A 58 -6.14 8.46 -2.11
C LEU A 58 -6.87 8.73 -3.44
N GLY A 59 -7.74 7.82 -3.87
CA GLY A 59 -8.43 7.85 -5.15
C GLY A 59 -7.52 7.51 -6.33
N GLU A 60 -7.83 8.07 -7.50
CA GLU A 60 -7.12 7.78 -8.76
C GLU A 60 -5.64 8.16 -8.75
N ARG A 61 -5.23 9.12 -7.91
CA ARG A 61 -3.81 9.48 -7.74
C ARG A 61 -2.97 8.31 -7.23
N GLY A 62 -3.56 7.47 -6.39
CA GLY A 62 -2.91 6.25 -5.88
C GLY A 62 -2.67 5.18 -6.93
N ARG A 63 -3.36 5.23 -8.09
CA ARG A 63 -3.23 4.23 -9.16
C ARG A 63 -1.80 4.18 -9.68
N ARG A 64 -1.20 5.34 -9.96
CA ARG A 64 0.18 5.43 -10.48
C ARG A 64 1.19 4.87 -9.47
N LEU A 65 0.99 5.17 -8.18
CA LEU A 65 1.84 4.66 -7.10
C LEU A 65 1.72 3.15 -6.97
N PHE A 66 0.51 2.61 -7.11
CA PHE A 66 0.29 1.17 -7.01
C PHE A 66 0.97 0.41 -8.16
N HIS A 67 0.94 0.96 -9.38
CA HIS A 67 1.70 0.42 -10.49
C HIS A 67 3.22 0.51 -10.25
N LEU A 68 3.71 1.63 -9.73
CA LEU A 68 5.14 1.83 -9.45
C LEU A 68 5.69 0.84 -8.42
N VAL A 69 4.93 0.61 -7.35
CA VAL A 69 5.31 -0.34 -6.30
C VAL A 69 5.16 -1.77 -6.80
N SER A 70 4.05 -2.08 -7.48
CA SER A 70 3.84 -3.43 -8.02
C SER A 70 4.88 -3.79 -9.08
N SER A 71 5.40 -2.82 -9.85
CA SER A 71 6.42 -3.07 -10.87
C SER A 71 7.78 -3.46 -10.32
N GLN A 72 8.03 -3.27 -9.02
CA GLN A 72 9.26 -3.75 -8.39
C GLN A 72 9.30 -5.28 -8.31
N ASN A 73 8.11 -5.91 -8.26
CA ASN A 73 8.02 -7.36 -8.20
C ASN A 73 8.12 -7.99 -9.59
N ALA A 74 8.98 -9.01 -9.74
CA ALA A 74 9.15 -9.73 -11.00
C ALA A 74 7.86 -10.42 -11.52
N LYS A 75 6.86 -10.64 -10.67
CA LYS A 75 5.56 -11.22 -11.03
C LYS A 75 4.52 -10.17 -11.46
N TYR A 76 4.91 -8.91 -11.61
CA TYR A 76 4.04 -7.82 -11.97
C TYR A 76 3.31 -8.05 -13.30
N LYS A 77 2.00 -7.79 -13.30
CA LYS A 77 1.16 -7.76 -14.49
C LYS A 77 0.26 -6.54 -14.44
N ALA A 78 0.51 -5.58 -15.32
CA ALA A 78 -0.25 -4.34 -15.37
C ALA A 78 -1.77 -4.55 -15.44
N GLY A 79 -2.24 -5.54 -16.21
CA GLY A 79 -3.68 -5.85 -16.31
C GLY A 79 -4.30 -6.42 -15.02
N GLU A 80 -3.54 -7.18 -14.23
CA GLU A 80 -4.03 -7.71 -12.94
C GLU A 80 -3.99 -6.62 -11.87
N THR A 81 -2.93 -5.81 -11.87
CA THR A 81 -2.81 -4.63 -10.99
C THR A 81 -3.93 -3.63 -11.22
N ASP A 82 -4.27 -3.33 -12.48
CA ASP A 82 -5.34 -2.37 -12.80
C ASP A 82 -6.72 -2.88 -12.35
N LYS A 83 -7.07 -4.15 -12.68
CA LYS A 83 -8.30 -4.78 -12.19
C LYS A 83 -8.38 -4.80 -10.67
N LYS A 84 -7.26 -5.11 -10.01
CA LYS A 84 -7.19 -5.13 -8.55
C LYS A 84 -7.41 -3.73 -7.99
N PHE A 85 -6.81 -2.71 -8.59
CA PHE A 85 -6.97 -1.32 -8.17
C PHE A 85 -8.40 -0.82 -8.38
N ASP A 86 -9.07 -1.14 -9.51
CA ASP A 86 -10.48 -0.80 -9.71
C ASP A 86 -11.37 -1.44 -8.65
N ASN A 87 -11.14 -2.73 -8.37
CA ASN A 87 -11.88 -3.43 -7.33
C ASN A 87 -11.63 -2.82 -5.94
N LEU A 88 -10.38 -2.46 -5.63
CA LEU A 88 -10.04 -1.76 -4.39
C LEU A 88 -10.70 -0.40 -4.34
N LEU A 89 -10.66 0.41 -5.39
CA LEU A 89 -11.28 1.72 -5.45
C LEU A 89 -12.80 1.66 -5.19
N ARG A 90 -13.47 0.59 -5.65
CA ARG A 90 -14.90 0.36 -5.38
C ARG A 90 -15.21 -0.14 -3.97
N ASN A 91 -14.31 -0.92 -3.36
CA ASN A 91 -14.54 -1.57 -2.07
C ASN A 91 -13.90 -0.83 -0.88
N VAL A 92 -12.89 -0.01 -1.14
CA VAL A 92 -12.15 0.75 -0.14
C VAL A 92 -12.90 2.04 0.15
N SER A 93 -13.79 1.97 1.14
CA SER A 93 -14.45 3.13 1.72
C SER A 93 -13.87 3.52 3.09
N SER A 94 -13.05 2.67 3.70
CA SER A 94 -12.68 2.80 5.12
C SER A 94 -11.27 2.30 5.48
N ILE A 95 -10.39 2.06 4.50
CA ILE A 95 -9.00 1.63 4.80
C ILE A 95 -8.10 2.86 4.98
N ASN A 96 -7.42 2.91 6.11
CA ASN A 96 -6.56 4.03 6.47
C ASN A 96 -5.19 3.94 5.78
N ILE A 97 -4.66 5.09 5.37
CA ILE A 97 -3.28 5.22 4.86
C ILE A 97 -2.23 4.78 5.89
N GLY A 98 -2.59 4.77 7.18
CA GLY A 98 -1.77 4.23 8.27
C GLY A 98 -1.27 2.81 8.02
N THR A 99 -2.06 1.97 7.33
CA THR A 99 -1.65 0.61 6.98
C THR A 99 -0.43 0.61 6.05
N PHE A 100 -0.37 1.52 5.09
CA PHE A 100 0.79 1.65 4.20
C PHE A 100 2.04 2.06 4.96
N PHE A 101 1.93 3.02 5.88
CA PHE A 101 3.06 3.46 6.71
C PHE A 101 3.56 2.35 7.64
N HIS A 102 2.66 1.53 8.16
CA HIS A 102 3.03 0.36 8.96
C HIS A 102 3.87 -0.63 8.14
N ILE A 103 3.42 -0.99 6.94
CA ILE A 103 4.15 -1.89 6.04
C ILE A 103 5.50 -1.29 5.65
N CYS A 104 5.55 0.01 5.30
CA CYS A 104 6.82 0.69 5.03
C CYS A 104 7.79 0.57 6.20
N SER A 105 7.33 0.78 7.43
CA SER A 105 8.17 0.67 8.63
C SER A 105 8.69 -0.75 8.86
N LEU A 106 7.92 -1.79 8.54
CA LEU A 106 8.36 -3.19 8.64
C LEU A 106 9.51 -3.49 7.68
N HIS A 107 9.51 -2.85 6.51
CA HIS A 107 10.56 -2.94 5.50
C HIS A 107 11.71 -1.93 5.72
N GLY A 108 11.72 -1.18 6.83
CA GLY A 108 12.74 -0.17 7.13
C GLY A 108 12.66 1.08 6.26
N ILE A 109 11.51 1.36 5.66
CA ILE A 109 11.24 2.57 4.86
C ILE A 109 10.54 3.58 5.77
N ASN A 110 11.26 4.66 6.11
CA ASN A 110 10.73 5.72 6.93
C ASN A 110 10.72 7.04 6.15
N TRP A 111 9.54 7.62 5.91
CA TRP A 111 9.42 8.94 5.28
C TRP A 111 10.02 10.07 6.13
N LYS A 112 10.27 9.80 7.42
CA LYS A 112 10.83 10.73 8.40
C LYS A 112 12.37 10.70 8.45
N GLU A 113 13.02 9.75 7.78
CA GLU A 113 14.48 9.73 7.60
C GLU A 113 14.90 10.78 6.57
N GLY A 114 14.99 12.03 7.03
CA GLY A 114 15.40 13.19 6.24
C GLY A 114 15.59 14.45 7.06
N CYS A 115 15.89 14.31 8.35
CA CYS A 115 16.32 15.41 9.21
C CYS A 115 17.53 14.94 10.03
N LEU A 116 18.68 14.82 9.36
CA LEU A 116 20.00 14.98 9.96
C LEU A 116 20.61 16.25 9.38
#